data_AF-A0A9X7U6D9-F1
#
_entry.id   AF-A0A9X7U6D9-F1
#
_cell.length_a   1.000
_cell.length_b   1.000
_cell.length_c   1.000
_cell.angle_alpha   90.00
_cell.angle_beta   90.00
_cell.angle_gamma   90.00
#
_symmetry.space_group_name_H-M   'P 1'
#
loop_
_entity.id
_entity.type
_entity.pdbx_description
1 polymer ?
#
loop_
_entity_poly.entity_id
_entity_poly.type
_entity_poly.pdbx_seq_one_letter_code
_entity_poly.pdbx_strand_id
1 'polypeptide(L)'
;MKTLIASHVFSAINPQGEKFEISIGLEIPAKDHEGIWWCPVHLSPFLNKFRPIAGGDSFQSICLSIALIRSVIDDFVEKGGQLPSSFHSSYPMGVMSED
;
A
#
# COMPACT_ATOMS: atom_id res chain seq x y z
N MET A 1 4.97 20.52 -0.05
CA MET A 1 4.83 19.10 0.32
C MET A 1 3.36 18.76 0.28
N LYS A 2 2.95 17.72 -0.47
CA LYS A 2 1.58 17.22 -0.38
C LYS A 2 1.43 16.42 0.92
N THR A 3 0.31 16.60 1.61
CA THR A 3 0.04 15.97 2.91
C THR A 3 -0.26 14.48 2.72
N LEU A 4 0.44 13.63 3.46
CA LEU A 4 0.09 12.22 3.59
C LEU A 4 -1.14 12.09 4.49
N ILE A 5 -2.15 11.36 4.03
CA ILE A 5 -3.34 11.02 4.83
C ILE A 5 -3.15 9.71 5.59
N ALA A 6 -2.22 8.87 5.14
CA ALA A 6 -1.80 7.65 5.83
C ALA A 6 -0.36 7.30 5.44
N SER A 7 0.39 6.73 6.37
CA SER A 7 1.72 6.19 6.11
C SER A 7 2.05 5.05 7.06
N HIS A 8 2.93 4.16 6.61
CA HIS A 8 3.43 3.07 7.43
C HIS A 8 4.85 2.68 6.98
N VAL A 9 5.72 2.36 7.94
CA VAL A 9 7.09 1.91 7.68
C VAL A 9 7.35 0.65 8.50
N PHE A 10 7.91 -0.37 7.87
CA PHE A 10 8.25 -1.63 8.53
C PHE A 10 9.45 -2.31 7.85
N SER A 11 10.21 -3.08 8.63
CA SER A 11 11.34 -3.85 8.13
C SER A 11 10.87 -5.14 7.47
N ALA A 12 11.52 -5.54 6.38
CA ALA A 12 11.31 -6.79 5.66
C ALA A 12 12.64 -7.49 5.37
N ILE A 13 12.56 -8.75 4.95
CA ILE A 13 13.72 -9.55 4.53
C ILE A 13 13.49 -9.97 3.09
N ASN A 14 14.44 -9.68 2.19
CA ASN A 14 14.35 -10.09 0.79
C ASN A 14 14.67 -11.60 0.63
N PRO A 15 14.45 -12.19 -0.56
CA PRO A 15 14.76 -13.61 -0.78
C PRO A 15 16.23 -14.00 -0.58
N GLN A 16 17.15 -13.02 -0.60
CA GLN A 16 18.57 -13.20 -0.34
C GLN A 16 18.92 -13.17 1.15
N GLY A 17 17.94 -12.93 2.03
CA GLY A 17 18.14 -12.81 3.48
C GLY A 17 18.54 -11.43 3.96
N GLU A 18 18.57 -10.42 3.08
CA GLU A 18 18.97 -9.05 3.42
C GLU A 18 17.79 -8.28 4.00
N LYS A 19 18.05 -7.54 5.09
CA LYS A 19 17.06 -6.69 5.74
C LYS A 19 16.98 -5.34 5.03
N PHE A 20 15.76 -4.87 4.80
CA PHE A 20 15.49 -3.55 4.25
C PHE A 20 14.18 -2.97 4.82
N GLU A 21 13.93 -1.69 4.61
CA GLU A 21 12.69 -1.04 5.01
C GLU A 21 11.73 -0.91 3.84
N ILE A 22 10.46 -1.20 4.10
CA ILE A 22 9.34 -0.88 3.20
C ILE A 22 8.65 0.35 3.76
N SER A 23 8.46 1.36 2.91
CA SER A 23 7.76 2.60 3.25
C SER A 23 6.54 2.77 2.37
N ILE A 24 5.38 2.95 3.01
CA ILE A 24 4.08 3.18 2.38
C ILE A 24 3.63 4.60 2.70
N GLY A 25 3.13 5.32 1.70
CA GLY A 25 2.48 6.62 1.86
C GLY A 25 1.30 6.78 0.91
N LEU A 26 0.18 7.26 1.44
CA LEU A 26 -0.98 7.69 0.66
C LEU A 26 -1.14 9.19 0.83
N GLU A 27 -1.20 9.93 -0.26
CA GLU A 27 -1.57 11.35 -0.20
C GLU A 27 -3.08 11.53 -0.35
N ILE A 28 -3.53 12.75 -0.04
CA ILE A 28 -4.92 13.14 -0.25
C ILE A 28 -5.34 12.92 -1.71
N PRO A 29 -6.48 12.25 -1.97
CA PRO A 29 -7.01 12.16 -3.31
C PRO A 29 -7.31 13.54 -3.87
N ALA A 30 -7.01 13.73 -5.15
CA ALA A 30 -7.23 14.99 -5.83
C ALA A 30 -7.74 14.75 -7.24
N LYS A 31 -8.52 15.70 -7.74
CA LYS A 31 -8.87 15.76 -9.15
C LYS A 31 -7.71 16.33 -9.97
N ASP A 32 -7.52 15.78 -11.16
CA ASP A 32 -6.72 16.45 -12.18
C ASP A 32 -7.54 17.47 -12.97
N HIS A 33 -6.94 18.01 -14.04
CA HIS A 33 -7.55 19.00 -14.92
C HIS A 33 -8.72 18.45 -15.75
N GLU A 34 -8.82 17.13 -15.92
CA GLU A 34 -9.92 16.45 -16.61
C GLU A 34 -11.04 16.04 -15.63
N GLY A 35 -10.86 16.31 -14.33
CA GLY A 35 -11.82 15.99 -13.28
C GLY A 35 -11.74 14.54 -12.77
N ILE A 36 -10.72 13.79 -13.19
CA ILE A 36 -10.49 12.40 -12.76
C ILE A 36 -9.90 12.41 -11.35
N TRP A 37 -10.46 11.59 -10.45
CA TRP A 37 -9.92 11.43 -9.10
C TRP A 37 -8.73 10.48 -9.11
N TRP A 38 -7.64 10.94 -8.51
CA TRP A 38 -6.43 10.15 -8.33
C TRP A 38 -6.08 10.07 -6.85
N CYS A 39 -5.65 8.89 -6.39
CA CYS A 39 -5.00 8.73 -5.10
C CYS A 39 -3.50 8.44 -5.29
N PRO A 40 -2.65 9.43 -5.01
CA PRO A 40 -1.20 9.31 -4.91
C PRO A 40 -0.69 8.18 -4.00
N VAL A 41 0.21 7.31 -4.51
CA VAL A 41 0.84 6.23 -3.73
C VAL A 41 2.37 6.34 -3.79
N HIS A 42 2.98 6.25 -2.60
CA HIS A 42 4.40 6.02 -2.38
C HIS A 42 4.59 4.62 -1.83
N LEU A 43 5.40 3.80 -2.49
CA LEU A 43 5.71 2.44 -2.04
C LEU A 43 7.16 2.13 -2.36
N SER A 44 8.06 2.40 -1.42
CA SER A 44 9.49 2.14 -1.56
C SER A 44 9.84 0.77 -0.93
N PRO A 45 10.72 -0.04 -1.55
CA PRO A 45 11.50 0.22 -2.77
C PRO A 45 10.80 -0.23 -4.09
N PHE A 46 9.56 -0.70 -4.03
CA PHE A 46 8.93 -1.40 -5.15
C PHE A 46 8.49 -0.50 -6.31
N LEU A 47 8.02 0.71 -6.00
CA LEU A 47 7.52 1.68 -6.98
C LEU A 47 8.46 2.88 -7.03
N ASN A 48 9.38 2.86 -8.01
CA ASN A 48 10.32 3.96 -8.28
C ASN A 48 9.62 5.24 -8.80
N LYS A 49 8.36 5.15 -9.20
CA LYS A 49 7.55 6.27 -9.67
C LYS A 49 6.16 6.18 -9.10
N PHE A 50 5.62 7.34 -8.75
CA PHE A 50 4.23 7.55 -8.39
C PHE A 50 3.28 6.81 -9.33
N ARG A 51 2.44 5.94 -8.78
CA ARG A 51 1.32 5.34 -9.51
C ARG A 51 0.05 6.05 -9.04
N PRO A 52 -0.40 7.11 -9.72
CA PRO A 52 -1.71 7.66 -9.41
C PRO A 52 -2.72 6.59 -9.85
N ILE A 53 -3.57 6.15 -8.92
CA ILE A 53 -4.66 5.23 -9.25
C ILE A 53 -5.95 6.02 -9.37
N ALA A 54 -6.60 5.89 -10.54
CA ALA A 54 -7.84 6.57 -10.85
C ALA A 54 -9.02 5.88 -10.17
N GLY A 55 -10.00 6.67 -9.75
CA GLY A 55 -11.33 6.21 -9.35
C GLY A 55 -12.42 7.15 -9.89
N GLY A 56 -13.66 6.69 -9.90
CA GLY A 56 -14.83 7.50 -10.16
C GLY A 56 -15.06 8.57 -9.09
N ASP A 57 -14.58 8.32 -7.87
CA ASP A 57 -14.57 9.28 -6.77
C ASP A 57 -13.29 9.18 -5.90
N SER A 58 -13.20 10.06 -4.89
CA SER A 58 -12.09 10.09 -3.93
C SER A 58 -12.01 8.82 -3.09
N PHE A 59 -13.15 8.21 -2.75
CA PHE A 59 -13.20 6.99 -1.94
C PHE A 59 -12.67 5.79 -2.74
N GLN A 60 -13.18 5.60 -3.94
CA GLN A 60 -12.77 4.53 -4.85
C GLN A 60 -11.29 4.64 -5.20
N SER A 61 -10.78 5.85 -5.48
CA SER A 61 -9.35 6.03 -5.76
C SER A 61 -8.47 5.62 -4.57
N ILE A 62 -8.86 5.92 -3.33
CA ILE A 62 -8.16 5.42 -2.12
C ILE A 62 -8.20 3.90 -2.05
N CYS A 63 -9.38 3.29 -2.19
CA CYS A 63 -9.53 1.85 -2.08
C CYS A 63 -8.67 1.10 -3.12
N LEU A 64 -8.66 1.58 -4.37
CA LEU A 64 -7.85 1.00 -5.43
C LEU A 64 -6.35 1.20 -5.20
N SER A 65 -5.94 2.34 -4.63
CA SER A 65 -4.55 2.57 -4.20
C SER A 65 -4.11 1.61 -3.10
N ILE A 66 -4.96 1.34 -2.11
CA ILE A 66 -4.68 0.34 -1.05
C ILE A 66 -4.61 -1.06 -1.65
N ALA A 67 -5.51 -1.41 -2.58
CA ALA A 67 -5.49 -2.69 -3.27
C ALA A 67 -4.20 -2.90 -4.09
N LEU A 68 -3.71 -1.85 -4.77
CA LEU A 68 -2.41 -1.89 -5.46
C LEU A 68 -1.28 -2.18 -4.47
N ILE A 69 -1.22 -1.45 -3.35
CA ILE A 69 -0.18 -1.64 -2.33
C ILE A 69 -0.18 -3.09 -1.86
N ARG A 70 -1.37 -3.63 -1.54
CA ARG A 70 -1.51 -5.02 -1.12
C ARG A 70 -1.01 -6.00 -2.20
N SER A 71 -1.41 -5.82 -3.45
CA SER A 71 -0.97 -6.68 -4.55
C SER A 71 0.55 -6.69 -4.74
N VAL A 72 1.22 -5.55 -4.56
CA VAL A 72 2.69 -5.47 -4.65
C VAL A 72 3.36 -6.18 -3.46
N ILE A 73 2.80 -6.06 -2.26
CA ILE A 73 3.30 -6.76 -1.07
C ILE A 73 3.09 -8.27 -1.18
N ASP A 74 1.92 -8.69 -1.67
CA ASP A 74 1.60 -10.10 -1.89
C ASP A 74 2.57 -10.71 -2.91
N ASP A 75 2.85 -10.05 -4.04
CA ASP A 75 3.85 -10.48 -5.03
C ASP A 75 5.27 -10.58 -4.44
N PHE A 76 5.65 -9.66 -3.55
CA PHE A 76 6.94 -9.75 -2.83
C PHE A 76 7.02 -10.99 -1.93
N VAL A 77 5.95 -11.31 -1.20
CA VAL A 77 5.88 -12.49 -0.34
C VAL A 77 5.87 -13.78 -1.18
N GLU A 78 5.09 -13.81 -2.26
CA GLU A 78 5.05 -14.94 -3.20
C GLU A 78 6.44 -15.25 -3.80
N LYS A 79 7.27 -14.21 -4.00
CA LYS A 79 8.66 -14.34 -4.48
C LYS A 79 9.68 -14.71 -3.39
N GLY A 80 9.24 -15.03 -2.17
CA GLY A 80 10.07 -15.46 -1.06
C GLY A 80 10.51 -14.35 -0.12
N GLY A 81 9.95 -13.15 -0.25
CA GLY A 81 10.12 -12.08 0.72
C GLY A 81 9.43 -12.37 2.06
N GLN A 82 9.95 -11.83 3.15
CA GLN A 82 9.39 -12.00 4.48
C GLN A 82 9.04 -10.66 5.11
N LEU A 83 7.84 -10.60 5.68
CA LEU A 83 7.31 -9.46 6.42
C LEU A 83 7.49 -9.69 7.92
N PRO A 84 7.51 -8.65 8.76
CA PRO A 84 7.61 -8.82 10.19
C PRO A 84 6.32 -9.47 10.71
N SER A 85 6.44 -10.26 11.79
CA SER A 85 5.28 -10.95 12.39
C SER A 85 4.16 -9.99 12.83
N SER A 86 4.52 -8.76 13.22
CA SER A 86 3.57 -7.70 13.53
C SER A 86 2.71 -7.27 12.33
N PHE A 87 3.20 -7.42 11.09
CA PHE A 87 2.44 -7.09 9.88
C PHE A 87 1.30 -8.07 9.63
N HIS A 88 1.46 -9.33 10.05
CA HIS A 88 0.39 -10.33 10.03
C HIS A 88 -0.63 -10.15 11.18
N SER A 89 -0.31 -9.35 12.21
CA SER A 89 -0.93 -9.47 13.54
C SER A 89 -2.03 -8.45 13.86
N SER A 90 -2.50 -7.60 12.93
CA SER A 90 -3.36 -6.48 13.38
C SER A 90 -4.75 -6.35 12.78
N TYR A 91 -5.18 -7.13 11.79
CA TYR A 91 -6.61 -7.19 11.44
C TYR A 91 -7.02 -8.57 10.92
N PRO A 92 -7.82 -9.34 11.67
CA PRO A 92 -8.55 -10.45 11.08
C PRO A 92 -9.58 -9.86 10.12
N MET A 93 -9.33 -9.98 8.82
CA MET A 93 -10.44 -10.20 7.87
C MET A 93 -10.95 -11.66 7.99
N GLY A 94 -10.61 -12.35 9.09
CA GLY A 94 -11.29 -13.54 9.54
C GLY A 94 -12.68 -13.13 9.99
N VAL A 95 -13.65 -13.64 9.26
CA VAL A 95 -15.05 -13.85 9.67
C VAL A 95 -15.16 -13.81 11.19
N MET A 96 -15.99 -12.91 11.71
CA MET A 96 -16.43 -13.02 13.10
C MET A 96 -16.96 -14.44 13.27
N SER A 97 -16.28 -15.26 14.07
CA SER A 97 -16.89 -16.49 14.56
C SER A 97 -18.05 -16.05 15.44
N GLU A 98 -19.27 -16.25 14.95
CA GLU A 98 -20.48 -16.15 15.75
C GLU A 98 -20.43 -17.28 16.78
N ASP A 99 -20.19 -16.92 18.05
CA ASP A 99 -20.58 -17.74 19.20
C ASP A 99 -22.04 -17.42 19.56
#